data_AF-A0A8B8BSA1-F1
#
_entry.id   AF-A0A8B8BSA1-F1
#
_cell.length_a   1.000
_cell.length_b   1.000
_cell.length_c   1.000
_cell.angle_alpha   90.00
_cell.angle_beta   90.00
_cell.angle_gamma   90.00
#
_symmetry.space_group_name_H-M   'P 1'
#
loop_
_entity.id
_entity.type
_entity.pdbx_description
1 polymer ?
#
loop_
_entity_poly.entity_id
_entity_poly.type
_entity_poly.pdbx_seq_one_letter_code
_entity_poly.pdbx_strand_id
1 'polypeptide(L)'
;MGKCAKSLSDICRVTTQYECYFRKYCSMKMYLPSLLLLVFIAGAVVAYLSLNIPYGLLSLFSNKQIGTESNEKGSHDTSLVFRVRQQQMPQTEDVQREAVAAMNLALDMEAQGKYDKARKLYHHALKLDPNHVEILTAFGEYLEKYENDMLRANQMYSKALALCPEHTKALINRQRILPVVEEIDQRRFNIIDRKLNLFVKIPQNNPGLRRAKKEAYFSHIYHTNAIEGNTLTLMQTRAIVETRIAIGGKSLAEQNEVLGLDAALSYVNNTLLGRVGSITLKDILNIHKRVLGYVDPTEAGVLRDTQVYVGDFKPPDAVDVPSLMDDFVEWLNNEDTLKLHPVEYAALAHYKLVVIHPFYDGNGRTSRLLMNLILMQAGFPPVTIKVEDRLHYYETLEMANAGDVRPFIRFIADCTEHALDHFILTASGSSALFKQLNVTEQNVISSKDEL
;
A
#
# COMPACT_ATOMS: atom_id res chain seq x y z
N MET A 1 13.76 -54.16 39.01
CA MET A 1 12.84 -54.83 39.96
C MET A 1 11.92 -53.74 40.50
N GLY A 2 10.62 -53.63 40.26
CA GLY A 2 9.61 -54.58 39.82
C GLY A 2 8.39 -54.41 40.73
N LYS A 3 7.23 -54.11 40.12
CA LYS A 3 5.84 -54.06 40.64
C LYS A 3 5.39 -52.70 41.22
N CYS A 4 4.19 -52.16 40.99
CA CYS A 4 2.97 -52.51 40.23
C CYS A 4 2.09 -51.23 40.27
N ALA A 5 1.64 -50.61 39.17
CA ALA A 5 0.47 -50.95 38.34
C ALA A 5 -0.89 -50.96 39.08
N LYS A 6 -1.69 -49.89 38.88
CA LYS A 6 -3.17 -49.73 38.86
C LYS A 6 -3.44 -48.21 38.95
N SER A 7 -4.25 -47.50 38.18
CA SER A 7 -5.29 -47.67 37.12
C SER A 7 -5.55 -46.20 36.68
N LEU A 8 -5.60 -45.73 35.42
CA LEU A 8 -6.23 -46.14 34.16
C LEU A 8 -7.76 -46.27 34.22
N SER A 9 -8.46 -45.23 34.71
CA SER A 9 -9.92 -45.14 34.56
C SER A 9 -10.56 -43.74 34.63
N ASP A 10 -9.89 -42.63 34.28
CA ASP A 10 -10.57 -41.29 34.25
C ASP A 10 -10.37 -40.48 32.96
N ILE A 11 -9.93 -41.12 31.87
CA ILE A 11 -10.06 -40.60 30.50
C ILE A 11 -11.21 -41.37 29.84
N CYS A 12 -12.45 -40.93 30.08
CA CYS A 12 -13.64 -41.14 29.22
C CYS A 12 -14.91 -40.70 29.96
N ARG A 13 -15.18 -39.39 30.09
CA ARG A 13 -16.53 -38.86 30.40
C ARG A 13 -16.66 -37.33 30.30
N VAL A 14 -16.32 -36.72 29.17
CA VAL A 14 -16.75 -35.34 28.84
C VAL A 14 -17.16 -35.20 27.36
N THR A 15 -17.75 -36.26 26.77
CA THR A 15 -18.22 -36.27 25.37
C THR A 15 -19.68 -36.69 25.21
N THR A 16 -20.51 -36.57 26.26
CA THR A 16 -21.94 -36.98 26.20
C THR A 16 -22.85 -36.06 27.02
N GLN A 17 -22.67 -34.74 26.93
CA GLN A 17 -23.58 -33.78 27.58
C GLN A 17 -24.17 -32.71 26.64
N TYR A 18 -23.80 -32.68 25.36
CA TYR A 18 -24.39 -31.77 24.36
C TYR A 18 -25.52 -32.40 23.52
N GLU A 19 -25.64 -33.73 23.46
CA GLU A 19 -26.73 -34.40 22.70
C GLU A 19 -28.05 -34.58 23.47
N CYS A 20 -28.13 -34.16 24.73
CA CYS A 20 -29.37 -34.26 25.53
C CYS A 20 -30.18 -32.95 25.60
N TYR A 21 -29.65 -31.82 25.12
CA TYR A 21 -30.35 -30.53 25.16
C TYR A 21 -31.27 -30.29 23.94
N PHE A 22 -31.03 -30.99 22.82
CA PHE A 22 -31.77 -30.78 21.58
C PHE A 22 -33.11 -31.53 21.49
N ARG A 23 -33.37 -32.49 22.40
CA ARG A 23 -34.56 -33.36 22.34
C ARG A 23 -35.72 -32.97 23.24
N LYS A 24 -35.66 -31.80 23.91
CA LYS A 24 -36.70 -31.32 24.84
C LYS A 24 -37.44 -30.05 24.38
N TYR A 25 -37.17 -29.55 23.16
CA TYR A 25 -37.81 -28.34 22.60
C TYR A 25 -38.80 -28.60 21.44
N CYS A 26 -39.25 -29.85 21.26
CA CYS A 26 -40.36 -30.19 20.36
C CYS A 26 -41.59 -30.66 21.17
N SER A 27 -42.14 -29.76 21.99
CA SER A 27 -43.51 -29.86 22.52
C SER A 27 -43.80 -28.61 23.34
N MET A 28 -44.46 -27.61 22.74
CA MET A 28 -45.61 -26.91 23.32
C MET A 28 -45.95 -25.67 22.46
N LYS A 29 -47.20 -25.66 21.99
CA LYS A 29 -47.88 -24.54 21.34
C LYS A 29 -48.20 -23.44 22.36
N MET A 30 -48.38 -22.23 21.82
CA MET A 30 -48.98 -21.02 22.42
C MET A 30 -48.11 -20.20 23.37
N TYR A 31 -47.54 -19.11 22.85
CA TYR A 31 -47.72 -17.70 23.27
C TYR A 31 -46.70 -16.85 22.47
N LEU A 32 -47.09 -16.37 21.29
CA LEU A 32 -46.23 -15.67 20.34
C LEU A 32 -46.96 -14.38 19.88
N PRO A 33 -46.76 -13.25 20.59
CA PRO A 33 -46.28 -12.07 19.88
C PRO A 33 -45.32 -11.15 20.68
N SER A 34 -45.17 -11.33 21.99
CA SER A 34 -44.40 -10.42 22.86
C SER A 34 -42.91 -10.78 22.98
N LEU A 35 -42.55 -12.05 22.76
CA LEU A 35 -41.15 -12.51 22.80
C LEU A 35 -40.41 -12.17 21.48
N LEU A 36 -41.13 -12.14 20.36
CA LEU A 36 -40.57 -11.83 19.04
C LEU A 36 -40.19 -10.35 18.93
N LEU A 37 -40.94 -9.45 19.59
CA LEU A 37 -40.60 -8.03 19.67
C LEU A 37 -39.34 -7.78 20.51
N LEU A 38 -39.16 -8.52 21.60
CA LEU A 38 -37.97 -8.43 22.46
C LEU A 38 -36.71 -8.97 21.76
N VAL A 39 -36.84 -10.04 20.97
CA VAL A 39 -35.72 -10.57 20.15
C VAL A 39 -35.41 -9.63 18.98
N PHE A 40 -36.40 -8.96 18.39
CA PHE A 40 -36.16 -7.97 17.34
C PHE A 40 -35.51 -6.69 17.88
N ILE A 41 -35.93 -6.20 19.06
CA ILE A 41 -35.31 -5.04 19.69
C ILE A 41 -33.89 -5.37 20.16
N ALA A 42 -33.66 -6.55 20.75
CA ALA A 42 -32.31 -6.99 21.13
C ALA A 42 -31.41 -7.19 19.90
N GLY A 43 -31.93 -7.75 18.81
CA GLY A 43 -31.21 -7.89 17.54
C GLY A 43 -30.90 -6.55 16.88
N ALA A 44 -31.82 -5.59 16.93
CA ALA A 44 -31.61 -4.23 16.42
C ALA A 44 -30.61 -3.43 17.28
N VAL A 45 -30.62 -3.61 18.60
CA VAL A 45 -29.65 -2.99 19.52
C VAL A 45 -28.25 -3.58 19.33
N VAL A 46 -28.12 -4.90 19.12
CA VAL A 46 -26.84 -5.54 18.79
C VAL A 46 -26.35 -5.09 17.42
N ALA A 47 -27.23 -5.01 16.41
CA ALA A 47 -26.89 -4.51 15.07
C ALA A 47 -26.47 -3.03 15.09
N TYR A 48 -27.15 -2.18 15.88
CA TYR A 48 -26.84 -0.76 16.06
C TYR A 48 -25.53 -0.54 16.84
N LEU A 49 -25.22 -1.41 17.82
CA LEU A 49 -23.94 -1.41 18.53
C LEU A 49 -22.79 -1.92 17.64
N SER A 50 -23.04 -2.85 16.72
CA SER A 50 -22.02 -3.31 15.75
C SER A 50 -21.82 -2.37 14.55
N LEU A 51 -22.74 -1.43 14.30
CA LEU A 51 -22.62 -0.41 13.25
C LEU A 51 -21.98 0.91 13.74
N ASN A 52 -21.69 1.05 15.04
CA ASN A 52 -21.14 2.27 15.65
C ASN A 52 -19.81 2.07 16.41
N ILE A 53 -19.05 1.00 16.09
CA ILE A 53 -17.68 0.83 16.59
C ILE A 53 -16.70 0.87 15.41
N PRO A 54 -16.04 2.01 15.14
CA PRO A 54 -14.64 2.00 14.78
C PRO A 54 -13.80 2.11 16.06
N TYR A 55 -12.50 1.84 15.96
CA TYR A 55 -11.48 1.92 17.03
C TYR A 55 -11.24 0.63 17.83
N GLY A 56 -10.75 -0.38 17.11
CA GLY A 56 -10.12 -1.57 17.69
C GLY A 56 -9.00 -2.14 16.82
N LEU A 57 -8.26 -1.30 16.08
CA LEU A 57 -7.08 -1.75 15.31
C LEU A 57 -6.01 -0.66 15.11
N LEU A 58 -6.05 0.40 15.92
CA LEU A 58 -5.02 1.44 15.97
C LEU A 58 -4.18 1.40 17.27
N SER A 59 -4.38 0.41 18.14
CA SER A 59 -3.62 0.28 19.40
C SER A 59 -2.37 -0.61 19.32
N LEU A 60 -2.06 -1.21 18.16
CA LEU A 60 -0.80 -1.94 17.97
C LEU A 60 0.40 -1.03 17.63
N PHE A 61 0.18 0.26 17.37
CA PHE A 61 1.24 1.20 16.98
C PHE A 61 1.08 2.60 17.62
N SER A 62 0.77 2.66 18.92
CA SER A 62 0.77 3.93 19.64
C SER A 62 1.23 3.76 21.09
N ASN A 63 2.55 3.80 21.29
CA ASN A 63 3.22 4.56 22.37
C ASN A 63 4.68 4.12 22.53
N LYS A 64 5.61 4.94 22.02
CA LYS A 64 6.80 5.35 22.77
C LYS A 64 7.53 6.47 22.02
N GLN A 65 7.52 7.67 22.61
CA GLN A 65 8.49 8.72 22.30
C GLN A 65 9.90 8.17 22.58
N ILE A 66 10.83 8.31 21.63
CA ILE A 66 12.25 8.01 21.85
C ILE A 66 13.04 9.26 21.43
N GLY A 67 13.76 9.81 22.40
CA GLY A 67 14.69 10.91 22.24
C GLY A 67 15.92 10.50 21.43
N THR A 68 16.45 11.46 20.69
CA THR A 68 17.61 11.35 19.81
C THR A 68 18.92 11.41 20.58
N GLU A 69 19.74 10.36 20.52
CA GLU A 69 21.19 10.47 20.71
C GLU A 69 21.89 9.69 19.60
N SER A 70 22.68 10.40 18.80
CA SER A 70 23.44 9.87 17.66
C SER A 70 24.81 9.36 18.10
N ASN A 71 25.17 8.14 17.70
CA ASN A 71 26.57 7.72 17.68
C ASN A 71 26.85 6.87 16.44
N GLU A 72 27.74 7.37 15.59
CA GLU A 72 28.17 6.78 14.31
C GLU A 72 29.12 5.59 14.52
N LYS A 73 28.97 4.53 13.70
CA LYS A 73 30.08 3.84 13.00
C LYS A 73 29.60 2.72 12.06
N GLY A 74 29.79 2.96 10.75
CA GLY A 74 30.29 2.03 9.72
C GLY A 74 29.62 0.68 9.45
N SER A 75 28.81 0.62 8.40
CA SER A 75 28.68 -0.53 7.47
C SER A 75 28.03 -0.03 6.16
N HIS A 76 28.26 -0.75 5.06
CA HIS A 76 28.15 -0.28 3.68
C HIS A 76 26.85 0.48 3.32
N ASP A 77 27.08 1.59 2.61
CA ASP A 77 26.21 2.76 2.53
C ASP A 77 25.01 2.56 1.58
N THR A 78 23.91 2.03 2.10
CA THR A 78 22.56 2.20 1.51
C THR A 78 21.96 3.59 1.80
N SER A 79 22.69 4.48 2.49
CA SER A 79 22.20 5.82 2.88
C SER A 79 22.26 6.87 1.76
N LEU A 80 22.85 6.54 0.60
CA LEU A 80 22.79 7.43 -0.57
C LEU A 80 21.35 7.65 -1.09
N VAL A 81 20.42 6.78 -0.70
CA VAL A 81 19.01 6.80 -1.12
C VAL A 81 18.18 7.87 -0.39
N PHE A 82 18.65 8.40 0.75
CA PHE A 82 17.93 9.42 1.53
C PHE A 82 18.51 10.85 1.43
N ARG A 83 19.47 11.09 0.52
CA ARG A 83 19.99 12.43 0.23
C ARG A 83 19.14 13.26 -0.75
N VAL A 84 17.88 12.89 -0.95
CA VAL A 84 16.83 13.86 -1.32
C VAL A 84 16.12 14.29 -0.05
N ARG A 85 16.87 14.81 0.92
CA ARG A 85 16.29 15.81 1.82
C ARG A 85 15.85 16.94 0.89
N GLN A 86 14.54 17.11 0.69
CA GLN A 86 14.03 18.48 0.59
C GLN A 86 14.75 19.22 1.72
N GLN A 87 15.49 20.29 1.42
CA GLN A 87 16.19 21.07 2.42
C GLN A 87 15.15 21.56 3.43
N GLN A 88 14.84 20.74 4.44
CA GLN A 88 14.02 21.10 5.56
C GLN A 88 14.83 22.20 6.23
N MET A 89 14.29 23.41 6.19
CA MET A 89 14.95 24.52 6.83
C MET A 89 15.10 24.19 8.31
N PRO A 90 16.16 24.66 8.97
CA PRO A 90 16.32 24.48 10.41
C PRO A 90 15.02 24.90 11.11
N GLN A 91 14.42 24.02 11.91
CA GLN A 91 13.22 24.33 12.68
C GLN A 91 13.60 25.23 13.87
N THR A 92 14.01 26.46 13.58
CA THR A 92 14.21 27.49 14.60
C THR A 92 12.89 28.18 14.89
N GLU A 93 12.77 28.76 16.09
CA GLU A 93 11.58 29.54 16.48
C GLU A 93 11.31 30.70 15.50
N ASP A 94 12.35 31.27 14.89
CA ASP A 94 12.22 32.30 13.86
C ASP A 94 11.53 31.78 12.60
N VAL A 95 11.92 30.59 12.12
CA VAL A 95 11.34 29.95 10.93
C VAL A 95 9.88 29.56 11.19
N GLN A 96 9.55 29.08 12.39
CA GLN A 96 8.18 28.78 12.77
C GLN A 96 7.31 30.04 12.82
N ARG A 97 7.84 31.16 13.36
CA ARG A 97 7.14 32.46 13.35
C ARG A 97 6.93 32.98 11.93
N GLU A 98 7.91 32.81 11.05
CA GLU A 98 7.80 33.15 9.63
C GLU A 98 6.72 32.31 8.92
N ALA A 99 6.64 31.01 9.22
CA ALA A 99 5.62 30.12 8.67
C ALA A 99 4.19 30.58 9.05
N VAL A 100 3.98 30.92 10.32
CA VAL A 100 2.69 31.45 10.80
C VAL A 100 2.37 32.81 10.17
N ALA A 101 3.37 33.69 10.03
CA ALA A 101 3.19 34.97 9.35
C ALA A 101 2.81 34.79 7.87
N ALA A 102 3.42 33.84 7.16
CA ALA A 102 3.08 33.49 5.80
C ALA A 102 1.64 32.94 5.67
N MET A 103 1.20 32.12 6.63
CA MET A 103 -0.19 31.63 6.70
C MET A 103 -1.19 32.78 6.90
N ASN A 104 -0.93 33.69 7.83
CA ASN A 104 -1.80 34.85 8.07
C ASN A 104 -1.91 35.74 6.83
N LEU A 105 -0.79 35.95 6.13
CA LEU A 105 -0.81 36.66 4.85
C LEU A 105 -1.59 35.91 3.77
N ALA A 106 -1.56 34.56 3.78
CA ALA A 106 -2.36 33.76 2.86
C ALA A 106 -3.87 33.96 3.09
N LEU A 107 -4.30 33.97 4.36
CA LEU A 107 -5.68 34.26 4.75
C LEU A 107 -6.11 35.68 4.35
N ASP A 108 -5.23 36.67 4.52
CA ASP A 108 -5.50 38.04 4.06
C ASP A 108 -5.64 38.13 2.54
N MET A 109 -4.80 37.39 1.79
CA MET A 109 -4.91 37.31 0.33
C MET A 109 -6.20 36.61 -0.11
N GLU A 110 -6.66 35.58 0.63
CA GLU A 110 -7.96 34.92 0.41
C GLU A 110 -9.12 35.91 0.61
N ALA A 111 -9.11 36.67 1.70
CA ALA A 111 -10.12 37.69 1.98
C ALA A 111 -10.16 38.79 0.89
N GLN A 112 -9.03 39.06 0.24
CA GLN A 112 -8.91 39.99 -0.89
C GLN A 112 -9.26 39.37 -2.26
N GLY A 113 -9.62 38.08 -2.32
CA GLY A 113 -9.91 37.36 -3.55
C GLY A 113 -8.69 37.03 -4.42
N LYS A 114 -7.47 37.12 -3.86
CA LYS A 114 -6.20 36.88 -4.57
C LYS A 114 -5.73 35.42 -4.39
N TYR A 115 -6.52 34.46 -4.87
CA TYR A 115 -6.34 33.03 -4.61
C TYR A 115 -4.96 32.47 -5.04
N ASP A 116 -4.46 32.84 -6.22
CA ASP A 116 -3.14 32.39 -6.68
C ASP A 116 -1.99 32.82 -5.76
N LYS A 117 -2.11 33.99 -5.12
CA LYS A 117 -1.13 34.47 -4.15
C LYS A 117 -1.27 33.70 -2.83
N ALA A 118 -2.50 33.51 -2.37
CA ALA A 118 -2.78 32.71 -1.18
C ALA A 118 -2.19 31.29 -1.31
N ARG A 119 -2.39 30.63 -2.45
CA ARG A 119 -1.79 29.32 -2.75
C ARG A 119 -0.28 29.28 -2.59
N LYS A 120 0.43 30.24 -3.20
CA LYS A 120 1.90 30.32 -3.11
C LYS A 120 2.36 30.54 -1.68
N LEU A 121 1.62 31.34 -0.90
CA LEU A 121 1.91 31.59 0.51
C LEU A 121 1.67 30.36 1.37
N TYR A 122 0.59 29.60 1.16
CA TYR A 122 0.38 28.33 1.86
C TYR A 122 1.48 27.31 1.55
N HIS A 123 1.89 27.17 0.28
CA HIS A 123 3.03 26.31 -0.07
C HIS A 123 4.33 26.76 0.59
N HIS A 124 4.55 28.07 0.67
CA HIS A 124 5.71 28.62 1.36
C HIS A 124 5.65 28.30 2.87
N ALA A 125 4.51 28.54 3.51
CA ALA A 125 4.28 28.26 4.93
C ALA A 125 4.53 26.77 5.26
N LEU A 126 4.01 25.85 4.44
CA LEU A 126 4.26 24.40 4.59
C LEU A 126 5.70 24.00 4.32
N LYS A 127 6.43 24.74 3.48
CA LYS A 127 7.85 24.48 3.25
C LYS A 127 8.70 24.89 4.46
N LEU A 128 8.29 25.96 5.15
CA LEU A 128 8.94 26.45 6.37
C LEU A 128 8.65 25.54 7.56
N ASP A 129 7.37 25.21 7.78
CA ASP A 129 6.94 24.30 8.85
C ASP A 129 5.95 23.25 8.34
N PRO A 130 6.44 22.09 7.84
CA PRO A 130 5.60 21.05 7.26
C PRO A 130 4.65 20.36 8.25
N ASN A 131 4.90 20.48 9.56
CA ASN A 131 4.20 19.76 10.62
C ASN A 131 3.34 20.72 11.48
N HIS A 132 3.05 21.91 10.98
CA HIS A 132 2.19 22.85 11.68
C HIS A 132 0.70 22.54 11.47
N VAL A 133 0.00 22.20 12.55
CA VAL A 133 -1.40 21.74 12.52
C VAL A 133 -2.35 22.80 11.95
N GLU A 134 -2.18 24.07 12.32
CA GLU A 134 -3.04 25.17 11.84
C GLU A 134 -2.85 25.46 10.35
N ILE A 135 -1.59 25.45 9.85
CA ILE A 135 -1.26 25.69 8.45
C ILE A 135 -1.84 24.56 7.58
N LEU A 136 -1.70 23.31 8.02
CA LEU A 136 -2.29 22.16 7.36
C LEU A 136 -3.82 22.29 7.28
N THR A 137 -4.47 22.68 8.38
CA THR A 137 -5.93 22.82 8.41
C THR A 137 -6.40 23.98 7.54
N ALA A 138 -5.77 25.16 7.63
CA ALA A 138 -6.13 26.33 6.83
C ALA A 138 -5.90 26.08 5.33
N PHE A 139 -4.78 25.43 4.97
CA PHE A 139 -4.54 25.07 3.58
C PHE A 139 -5.54 24.02 3.07
N GLY A 140 -5.94 23.05 3.90
CA GLY A 140 -7.00 22.10 3.57
C GLY A 140 -8.33 22.79 3.25
N GLU A 141 -8.71 23.81 4.02
CA GLU A 141 -9.93 24.60 3.78
C GLU A 141 -9.85 25.41 2.49
N TYR A 142 -8.68 25.99 2.21
CA TYR A 142 -8.42 26.68 0.95
C TYR A 142 -8.58 25.74 -0.27
N LEU A 143 -7.99 24.55 -0.20
CA LEU A 143 -8.07 23.54 -1.28
C LEU A 143 -9.50 23.11 -1.55
N GLU A 144 -10.28 22.92 -0.49
CA GLU A 144 -11.68 22.54 -0.58
C GLU A 144 -12.52 23.63 -1.25
N LYS A 145 -12.39 24.88 -0.77
CA LYS A 145 -13.27 25.98 -1.15
C LYS A 145 -12.95 26.59 -2.52
N TYR A 146 -11.68 26.60 -2.91
CA TYR A 146 -11.23 27.33 -4.10
C TYR A 146 -10.67 26.45 -5.21
N GLU A 147 -10.10 25.29 -4.87
CA GLU A 147 -9.54 24.36 -5.87
C GLU A 147 -10.42 23.13 -6.11
N ASN A 148 -11.45 22.92 -5.28
CA ASN A 148 -12.30 21.73 -5.29
C ASN A 148 -11.47 20.42 -5.20
N ASP A 149 -10.30 20.48 -4.56
CA ASP A 149 -9.38 19.33 -4.41
C ASP A 149 -9.61 18.63 -3.07
N MET A 150 -10.66 17.81 -3.04
CA MET A 150 -11.09 17.06 -1.85
C MET A 150 -10.02 16.05 -1.38
N LEU A 151 -9.24 15.48 -2.31
CA LEU A 151 -8.23 14.48 -1.99
C LEU A 151 -7.07 15.10 -1.23
N ARG A 152 -6.52 16.21 -1.73
CA ARG A 152 -5.46 16.96 -1.04
C ARG A 152 -5.95 17.61 0.23
N ALA A 153 -7.17 18.15 0.26
CA ALA A 153 -7.76 18.68 1.49
C ALA A 153 -7.82 17.61 2.59
N ASN A 154 -8.33 16.41 2.27
CA ASN A 154 -8.36 15.29 3.19
C ASN A 154 -6.96 14.83 3.61
N GLN A 155 -5.97 14.89 2.73
CA GLN A 155 -4.58 14.59 3.08
C GLN A 155 -4.04 15.60 4.11
N MET A 156 -4.31 16.89 3.94
CA MET A 156 -3.89 17.91 4.90
C MET A 156 -4.55 17.70 6.26
N TYR A 157 -5.85 17.44 6.31
CA TYR A 157 -6.55 17.14 7.57
C TYR A 157 -6.05 15.84 8.22
N SER A 158 -5.75 14.81 7.42
CA SER A 158 -5.22 13.54 7.93
C SER A 158 -3.84 13.73 8.54
N LYS A 159 -2.98 14.53 7.91
CA LYS A 159 -1.67 14.91 8.46
C LYS A 159 -1.81 15.73 9.75
N ALA A 160 -2.73 16.70 9.78
CA ALA A 160 -3.01 17.50 10.97
C ALA A 160 -3.46 16.62 12.15
N LEU A 161 -4.33 15.64 11.91
CA LEU A 161 -4.82 14.71 12.95
C LEU A 161 -3.79 13.66 13.39
N ALA A 162 -2.86 13.28 12.51
CA ALA A 162 -1.74 12.43 12.90
C ALA A 162 -0.81 13.12 13.91
N LEU A 163 -0.67 14.44 13.79
CA LEU A 163 0.12 15.27 14.69
C LEU A 163 -0.65 15.65 15.97
N CYS A 164 -1.92 16.02 15.82
CA CYS A 164 -2.80 16.38 16.93
C CYS A 164 -4.18 15.72 16.76
N PRO A 165 -4.40 14.52 17.34
CA PRO A 165 -5.65 13.77 17.19
C PRO A 165 -6.90 14.49 17.68
N GLU A 166 -6.75 15.39 18.65
CA GLU A 166 -7.86 16.14 19.27
C GLU A 166 -8.18 17.46 18.54
N HIS A 167 -7.54 17.75 17.41
CA HIS A 167 -7.75 18.99 16.68
C HIS A 167 -9.16 19.04 16.04
N THR A 168 -10.07 19.75 16.73
CA THR A 168 -11.52 19.77 16.44
C THR A 168 -11.86 20.20 15.01
N LYS A 169 -11.22 21.26 14.51
CA LYS A 169 -11.50 21.81 13.17
C LYS A 169 -11.12 20.82 12.07
N ALA A 170 -9.94 20.20 12.18
CA ALA A 170 -9.50 19.19 11.21
C ALA A 170 -10.37 17.93 11.27
N LEU A 171 -10.82 17.53 12.46
CA LEU A 171 -11.71 16.39 12.65
C LEU A 171 -13.06 16.61 11.96
N ILE A 172 -13.70 17.76 12.20
CA ILE A 172 -15.00 18.11 11.60
C ILE A 172 -14.88 18.19 10.08
N ASN A 173 -13.87 18.90 9.57
CA ASN A 173 -13.68 19.06 8.13
C ASN A 173 -13.41 17.71 7.45
N ARG A 174 -12.56 16.86 8.05
CA ARG A 174 -12.29 15.51 7.51
C ARG A 174 -13.53 14.63 7.50
N GLN A 175 -14.29 14.59 8.60
CA GLN A 175 -15.52 13.79 8.67
C GLN A 175 -16.52 14.20 7.59
N ARG A 176 -16.61 15.50 7.29
CA ARG A 176 -17.51 16.03 6.27
C ARG A 176 -17.11 15.61 4.85
N ILE A 177 -15.83 15.63 4.51
CA ILE A 177 -15.37 15.32 3.14
C ILE A 177 -15.09 13.83 2.90
N LEU A 178 -15.00 13.03 3.97
CA LEU A 178 -14.64 11.61 3.87
C LEU A 178 -15.55 10.82 2.90
N PRO A 179 -16.90 10.95 2.92
CA PRO A 179 -17.76 10.22 1.99
C PRO A 179 -17.51 10.60 0.52
N VAL A 180 -17.20 11.88 0.26
CA VAL A 180 -16.88 12.38 -1.08
C VAL A 180 -15.56 11.80 -1.57
N VAL A 181 -14.56 11.72 -0.67
CA VAL A 181 -13.26 11.11 -0.97
C VAL A 181 -13.41 9.62 -1.28
N GLU A 182 -14.19 8.89 -0.48
CA GLU A 182 -14.48 7.47 -0.71
C GLU A 182 -15.20 7.26 -2.05
N GLU A 183 -16.14 8.13 -2.41
CA GLU A 183 -16.80 8.07 -3.71
C GLU A 183 -15.83 8.31 -4.87
N ILE A 184 -14.91 9.28 -4.75
CA ILE A 184 -13.87 9.54 -5.75
C ILE A 184 -12.98 8.30 -5.93
N ASP A 185 -12.52 7.70 -4.83
CA ASP A 185 -11.67 6.52 -4.85
C ASP A 185 -12.40 5.32 -5.50
N GLN A 186 -13.67 5.09 -5.13
CA GLN A 186 -14.48 4.01 -5.71
C GLN A 186 -14.74 4.23 -7.20
N ARG A 187 -15.04 5.46 -7.63
CA ARG A 187 -15.20 5.79 -9.05
C ARG A 187 -13.94 5.48 -9.84
N ARG A 188 -12.76 5.72 -9.26
CA ARG A 188 -11.49 5.41 -9.90
C ARG A 188 -11.26 3.89 -10.04
N PHE A 189 -11.57 3.10 -9.03
CA PHE A 189 -11.55 1.64 -9.16
C PHE A 189 -12.50 1.14 -10.25
N ASN A 190 -13.72 1.70 -10.34
CA ASN A 190 -14.66 1.36 -11.40
C ASN A 190 -14.11 1.66 -12.82
N ILE A 191 -13.31 2.72 -12.99
CA ILE A 191 -12.64 3.04 -14.27
C ILE A 191 -11.58 1.98 -14.58
N ILE A 192 -10.76 1.64 -13.59
CA ILE A 192 -9.72 0.61 -13.72
C ILE A 192 -10.32 -0.74 -14.10
N ASP A 193 -11.45 -1.13 -13.49
CA ASP A 193 -12.16 -2.37 -13.82
C ASP A 193 -12.69 -2.39 -15.25
N ARG A 194 -13.19 -1.26 -15.76
CA ARG A 194 -13.60 -1.15 -17.16
C ARG A 194 -12.41 -1.34 -18.10
N LYS A 195 -11.25 -0.74 -17.79
CA LYS A 195 -10.02 -0.92 -18.55
C LYS A 195 -9.51 -2.36 -18.48
N LEU A 196 -9.56 -3.00 -17.30
CA LEU A 196 -9.23 -4.41 -17.13
C LEU A 196 -10.11 -5.31 -18.02
N ASN A 197 -11.42 -5.07 -18.03
CA ASN A 197 -12.36 -5.81 -18.87
C ASN A 197 -12.06 -5.69 -20.37
N LEU A 198 -11.49 -4.57 -20.81
CA LEU A 198 -11.01 -4.40 -22.19
C LEU A 198 -9.70 -5.15 -22.42
N PHE A 199 -8.76 -5.05 -21.49
CA PHE A 199 -7.47 -5.74 -21.56
C PHE A 199 -7.64 -7.26 -21.64
N VAL A 200 -8.50 -7.86 -20.81
CA VAL A 200 -8.72 -9.32 -20.76
C VAL A 200 -9.32 -9.85 -22.07
N LYS A 201 -10.07 -9.03 -22.83
CA LYS A 201 -10.63 -9.40 -24.14
C LYS A 201 -9.58 -9.46 -25.25
N ILE A 202 -8.38 -8.91 -25.05
CA ILE A 202 -7.33 -8.94 -26.06
C ILE A 202 -6.81 -10.38 -26.19
N PRO A 203 -6.81 -10.96 -27.41
CA PRO A 203 -6.31 -12.32 -27.61
C PRO A 203 -4.85 -12.47 -27.20
N GLN A 204 -4.51 -13.54 -26.47
CA GLN A 204 -3.14 -13.77 -25.97
C GLN A 204 -2.10 -13.95 -27.09
N ASN A 205 -2.54 -14.36 -28.29
CA ASN A 205 -1.70 -14.49 -29.47
C ASN A 205 -1.49 -13.16 -30.23
N ASN A 206 -2.11 -12.06 -29.79
CA ASN A 206 -1.92 -10.74 -30.39
C ASN A 206 -0.43 -10.35 -30.34
N PRO A 207 0.19 -10.02 -31.49
CA PRO A 207 1.62 -9.74 -31.55
C PRO A 207 2.01 -8.47 -30.77
N GLY A 208 1.15 -7.45 -30.74
CA GLY A 208 1.34 -6.24 -29.94
C GLY A 208 1.32 -6.54 -28.45
N LEU A 209 0.39 -7.37 -27.98
CA LEU A 209 0.34 -7.81 -26.58
C LEU A 209 1.58 -8.61 -26.19
N ARG A 210 2.01 -9.57 -27.03
CA ARG A 210 3.23 -10.36 -26.78
C ARG A 210 4.47 -9.48 -26.67
N ARG A 211 4.58 -8.48 -27.56
CA ARG A 211 5.68 -7.50 -27.52
C ARG A 211 5.60 -6.65 -26.25
N ALA A 212 4.43 -6.11 -25.92
CA ALA A 212 4.23 -5.31 -24.71
C ALA A 212 4.61 -6.09 -23.44
N LYS A 213 4.21 -7.37 -23.34
CA LYS A 213 4.59 -8.24 -22.20
C LYS A 213 6.11 -8.42 -22.10
N LYS A 214 6.79 -8.64 -23.23
CA LYS A 214 8.26 -8.78 -23.27
C LYS A 214 8.95 -7.48 -22.85
N GLU A 215 8.49 -6.33 -23.34
CA GLU A 215 9.07 -5.03 -22.99
C GLU A 215 8.81 -4.68 -21.51
N ALA A 216 7.59 -4.94 -21.01
CA ALA A 216 7.24 -4.74 -19.60
C ALA A 216 8.09 -5.58 -18.65
N TYR A 217 8.47 -6.81 -19.05
CA TYR A 217 9.36 -7.67 -18.26
C TYR A 217 10.72 -7.00 -17.98
N PHE A 218 11.40 -6.52 -19.03
CA PHE A 218 12.69 -5.83 -18.84
C PHE A 218 12.53 -4.47 -18.16
N SER A 219 11.46 -3.74 -18.49
CA SER A 219 11.15 -2.46 -17.87
C SER A 219 10.95 -2.61 -16.35
N HIS A 220 10.25 -3.66 -15.92
CA HIS A 220 10.05 -3.94 -14.50
C HIS A 220 11.38 -4.19 -13.77
N ILE A 221 12.25 -5.05 -14.32
CA ILE A 221 13.57 -5.34 -13.72
C ILE A 221 14.42 -4.08 -13.61
N TYR A 222 14.45 -3.26 -14.67
CA TYR A 222 15.18 -2.00 -14.66
C TYR A 222 14.66 -1.04 -13.59
N HIS A 223 13.36 -0.71 -13.61
CA HIS A 223 12.82 0.29 -12.69
C HIS A 223 12.87 -0.16 -11.23
N THR A 224 12.57 -1.43 -10.95
CA THR A 224 12.58 -1.93 -9.57
C THR A 224 13.98 -1.94 -8.95
N ASN A 225 15.05 -2.17 -9.73
CA ASN A 225 16.43 -2.04 -9.27
C ASN A 225 16.89 -0.58 -9.20
N ALA A 226 16.51 0.24 -10.19
CA ALA A 226 16.89 1.65 -10.23
C ALA A 226 16.30 2.45 -9.05
N ILE A 227 15.12 2.08 -8.56
CA ILE A 227 14.52 2.62 -7.32
C ILE A 227 15.40 2.35 -6.10
N GLU A 228 16.13 1.24 -6.07
CA GLU A 228 17.06 0.89 -4.98
C GLU A 228 18.46 1.51 -5.18
N GLY A 229 18.70 2.20 -6.30
CA GLY A 229 19.95 2.90 -6.60
C GLY A 229 20.87 2.21 -7.60
N ASN A 230 20.44 1.11 -8.22
CA ASN A 230 21.20 0.47 -9.30
C ASN A 230 21.37 1.42 -10.50
N THR A 231 22.59 1.50 -11.04
CA THR A 231 22.98 2.48 -12.08
C THR A 231 22.98 1.91 -13.50
N LEU A 232 22.51 0.68 -13.70
CA LEU A 232 22.41 0.06 -15.02
C LEU A 232 21.27 0.69 -15.82
N THR A 233 21.51 0.97 -17.10
CA THR A 233 20.46 1.46 -18.00
C THR A 233 19.49 0.34 -18.39
N LEU A 234 18.32 0.69 -18.94
CA LEU A 234 17.38 -0.29 -19.48
C LEU A 234 18.00 -1.18 -20.56
N MET A 235 18.83 -0.62 -21.46
CA MET A 235 19.52 -1.40 -22.50
C MET A 235 20.55 -2.36 -21.91
N GLN A 236 21.30 -1.91 -20.90
CA GLN A 236 22.27 -2.74 -20.18
C GLN A 236 21.56 -3.88 -19.44
N THR A 237 20.48 -3.57 -18.73
CA THR A 237 19.62 -4.56 -18.06
C THR A 237 19.10 -5.61 -19.04
N ARG A 238 18.58 -5.18 -20.20
CA ARG A 238 18.13 -6.09 -21.27
C ARG A 238 19.26 -6.99 -21.76
N ALA A 239 20.44 -6.42 -22.04
CA ALA A 239 21.57 -7.18 -22.53
C ALA A 239 21.99 -8.29 -21.53
N ILE A 240 22.03 -7.98 -20.24
CA ILE A 240 22.34 -8.96 -19.17
C ILE A 240 21.32 -10.10 -19.17
N VAL A 241 20.02 -9.78 -19.19
CA VAL A 241 18.96 -10.79 -19.12
C VAL A 241 18.93 -11.66 -20.38
N GLU A 242 19.09 -11.07 -21.57
CA GLU A 242 19.00 -11.81 -22.84
C GLU A 242 20.27 -12.62 -23.15
N THR A 243 21.46 -12.05 -22.92
CA THR A 243 22.74 -12.66 -23.35
C THR A 243 23.49 -13.38 -22.23
N ARG A 244 23.19 -13.05 -20.97
CA ARG A 244 23.97 -13.47 -19.78
C ARG A 244 25.44 -13.04 -19.82
N ILE A 245 25.79 -12.06 -20.66
CA ILE A 245 27.14 -11.51 -20.76
C ILE A 245 27.27 -10.33 -19.80
N ALA A 246 28.37 -10.31 -19.06
CA ALA A 246 28.69 -9.23 -18.12
C ALA A 246 29.03 -7.92 -18.85
N ILE A 247 28.65 -6.79 -18.25
CA ILE A 247 28.90 -5.46 -18.78
C ILE A 247 30.17 -4.90 -18.14
N GLY A 248 31.18 -4.61 -18.97
CA GLY A 248 32.43 -4.01 -18.53
C GLY A 248 32.21 -2.63 -17.89
N GLY A 249 32.94 -2.36 -16.81
CA GLY A 249 32.90 -1.06 -16.11
C GLY A 249 31.69 -0.83 -15.20
N LYS A 250 30.87 -1.86 -14.96
CA LYS A 250 29.75 -1.83 -14.00
C LYS A 250 29.97 -2.84 -12.87
N SER A 251 29.36 -2.59 -11.71
CA SER A 251 29.52 -3.47 -10.56
C SER A 251 28.97 -4.87 -10.85
N LEU A 252 29.64 -5.92 -10.37
CA LEU A 252 29.09 -7.28 -10.43
C LEU A 252 27.85 -7.41 -9.54
N ALA A 253 27.80 -6.69 -8.41
CA ALA A 253 26.64 -6.71 -7.53
C ALA A 253 25.38 -6.19 -8.27
N GLU A 254 25.48 -5.04 -8.95
CA GLU A 254 24.38 -4.47 -9.74
C GLU A 254 23.88 -5.42 -10.84
N GLN A 255 24.79 -6.16 -11.47
CA GLN A 255 24.46 -7.15 -12.49
C GLN A 255 23.80 -8.39 -11.87
N ASN A 256 24.26 -8.82 -10.69
CA ASN A 256 23.67 -9.92 -9.94
C ASN A 256 22.26 -9.58 -9.44
N GLU A 257 21.98 -8.33 -9.07
CA GLU A 257 20.62 -7.88 -8.74
C GLU A 257 19.66 -8.01 -9.93
N VAL A 258 20.12 -7.69 -11.14
CA VAL A 258 19.35 -7.88 -12.38
C VAL A 258 19.04 -9.36 -12.60
N LEU A 259 20.03 -10.24 -12.43
CA LEU A 259 19.86 -11.69 -12.56
C LEU A 259 18.94 -12.26 -11.47
N GLY A 260 19.02 -11.75 -10.24
CA GLY A 260 18.18 -12.16 -9.13
C GLY A 260 16.70 -11.84 -9.35
N LEU A 261 16.40 -10.62 -9.78
CA LEU A 261 15.04 -10.24 -10.14
C LEU A 261 14.49 -10.98 -11.35
N ASP A 262 15.31 -11.21 -12.38
CA ASP A 262 14.93 -12.05 -13.51
C ASP A 262 14.54 -13.48 -13.06
N ALA A 263 15.35 -14.08 -12.19
CA ALA A 263 15.05 -15.39 -11.62
C ALA A 263 13.78 -15.37 -10.75
N ALA A 264 13.57 -14.30 -9.97
CA ALA A 264 12.40 -14.14 -9.12
C ALA A 264 11.11 -13.95 -9.94
N LEU A 265 11.11 -13.08 -10.95
CA LEU A 265 9.98 -12.90 -11.87
C LEU A 265 9.65 -14.18 -12.63
N SER A 266 10.67 -14.88 -13.12
CA SER A 266 10.49 -16.18 -13.78
C SER A 266 9.82 -17.19 -12.85
N TYR A 267 10.19 -17.22 -11.58
CA TYR A 267 9.56 -18.07 -10.58
C TYR A 267 8.11 -17.67 -10.29
N VAL A 268 7.83 -16.37 -10.12
CA VAL A 268 6.46 -15.85 -9.94
C VAL A 268 5.57 -16.28 -11.10
N ASN A 269 6.01 -16.03 -12.34
CA ASN A 269 5.24 -16.33 -13.55
C ASN A 269 5.02 -17.84 -13.77
N ASN A 270 6.05 -18.65 -13.55
CA ASN A 270 5.99 -20.08 -13.90
C ASN A 270 5.48 -20.98 -12.77
N THR A 271 5.57 -20.55 -11.51
CA THR A 271 5.23 -21.38 -10.35
C THR A 271 4.07 -20.86 -9.53
N LEU A 272 3.98 -19.54 -9.29
CA LEU A 272 3.00 -18.97 -8.37
C LEU A 272 1.73 -18.49 -9.06
N LEU A 273 1.85 -17.90 -10.26
CA LEU A 273 0.74 -17.26 -10.96
C LEU A 273 -0.42 -18.21 -11.26
N GLY A 274 -0.12 -19.43 -11.74
CA GLY A 274 -1.13 -20.44 -12.05
C GLY A 274 -1.53 -21.34 -10.87
N ARG A 275 -0.95 -21.13 -9.69
CA ARG A 275 -1.17 -22.00 -8.54
C ARG A 275 -2.48 -21.63 -7.85
N VAL A 276 -3.38 -22.61 -7.73
CA VAL A 276 -4.58 -22.51 -6.91
C VAL A 276 -4.21 -22.70 -5.44
N GLY A 277 -4.67 -21.81 -4.57
CA GLY A 277 -4.48 -21.91 -3.12
C GLY A 277 -3.91 -20.62 -2.51
N SER A 278 -3.55 -20.72 -1.23
CA SER A 278 -3.05 -19.61 -0.44
C SER A 278 -1.64 -19.17 -0.83
N ILE A 279 -1.32 -17.90 -0.56
CA ILE A 279 0.06 -17.39 -0.55
C ILE A 279 0.66 -17.76 0.82
N THR A 280 1.78 -18.46 0.86
CA THR A 280 2.41 -18.93 2.10
C THR A 280 3.68 -18.14 2.41
N LEU A 281 4.13 -18.16 3.67
CA LEU A 281 5.43 -17.60 4.07
C LEU A 281 6.57 -18.16 3.20
N LYS A 282 6.53 -19.47 2.92
CA LYS A 282 7.52 -20.14 2.07
C LYS A 282 7.59 -19.56 0.67
N ASP A 283 6.48 -19.05 0.12
CA ASP A 283 6.49 -18.40 -1.19
C ASP A 283 7.21 -17.07 -1.15
N ILE A 284 6.94 -16.26 -0.12
CA ILE A 284 7.63 -14.98 0.10
C ILE A 284 9.14 -15.21 0.28
N LEU A 285 9.52 -16.19 1.10
CA LEU A 285 10.93 -16.57 1.28
C LEU A 285 11.57 -17.07 -0.03
N ASN A 286 10.83 -17.81 -0.87
CA ASN A 286 11.34 -18.29 -2.16
C ASN A 286 11.47 -17.17 -3.21
N ILE A 287 10.60 -16.17 -3.17
CA ILE A 287 10.76 -14.94 -3.96
C ILE A 287 12.03 -14.23 -3.50
N HIS A 288 12.14 -13.93 -2.21
CA HIS A 288 13.29 -13.24 -1.63
C HIS A 288 14.62 -13.97 -1.90
N LYS A 289 14.63 -15.30 -1.76
CA LYS A 289 15.79 -16.15 -2.06
C LYS A 289 16.33 -15.95 -3.47
N ARG A 290 15.45 -15.70 -4.44
CA ARG A 290 15.85 -15.45 -5.84
C ARG A 290 16.27 -14.01 -6.06
N VAL A 291 15.56 -13.07 -5.45
CA VAL A 291 15.90 -11.64 -5.48
C VAL A 291 17.34 -11.41 -5.03
N LEU A 292 17.71 -11.97 -3.87
CA LEU A 292 19.00 -11.70 -3.24
C LEU A 292 20.06 -12.79 -3.50
N GLY A 293 19.67 -13.97 -4.00
CA GLY A 293 20.54 -15.15 -4.04
C GLY A 293 21.83 -15.03 -4.87
N TYR A 294 21.90 -14.10 -5.82
CA TYR A 294 23.15 -13.82 -6.56
C TYR A 294 24.02 -12.73 -5.92
N VAL A 295 23.46 -11.95 -4.98
CA VAL A 295 24.13 -10.85 -4.30
C VAL A 295 24.63 -11.30 -2.93
N ASP A 296 23.71 -11.82 -2.11
CA ASP A 296 23.97 -12.34 -0.77
C ASP A 296 23.24 -13.69 -0.61
N PRO A 297 23.87 -14.81 -1.00
CA PRO A 297 23.28 -16.13 -0.90
C PRO A 297 23.09 -16.62 0.55
N THR A 298 23.76 -16.01 1.51
CA THR A 298 23.67 -16.38 2.94
C THR A 298 22.38 -15.88 3.56
N GLU A 299 21.99 -14.63 3.26
CA GLU A 299 20.77 -14.00 3.77
C GLU A 299 19.54 -14.19 2.85
N ALA A 300 19.76 -14.73 1.64
CA ALA A 300 18.72 -14.96 0.65
C ALA A 300 17.63 -15.94 1.13
N GLY A 301 16.42 -15.41 1.34
CA GLY A 301 15.25 -16.18 1.79
C GLY A 301 15.26 -16.51 3.28
N VAL A 302 16.04 -15.79 4.09
CA VAL A 302 16.12 -15.92 5.54
C VAL A 302 15.57 -14.65 6.19
N LEU A 303 14.74 -14.79 7.22
CA LEU A 303 14.25 -13.65 8.00
C LEU A 303 15.40 -13.07 8.83
N ARG A 304 15.45 -11.75 8.98
CA ARG A 304 16.45 -11.10 9.83
C ARG A 304 16.25 -11.48 11.29
N ASP A 305 17.35 -11.62 12.01
CA ASP A 305 17.42 -11.89 13.45
C ASP A 305 18.01 -10.72 14.25
N THR A 306 18.49 -9.68 13.57
CA THR A 306 18.94 -8.43 14.20
C THR A 306 18.17 -7.22 13.69
N GLN A 307 18.26 -6.13 14.46
CA GLN A 307 17.52 -4.90 14.16
C GLN A 307 18.23 -4.09 13.07
N VAL A 308 17.42 -3.49 12.18
CA VAL A 308 17.87 -2.65 11.06
C VAL A 308 17.20 -1.27 11.12
N TYR A 309 17.73 -0.31 10.37
CA TYR A 309 17.20 1.05 10.28
C TYR A 309 17.07 1.44 8.81
N VAL A 310 15.94 2.03 8.43
CA VAL A 310 15.61 2.39 7.04
C VAL A 310 15.37 3.88 6.98
N GLY A 311 16.45 4.65 6.76
CA GLY A 311 16.39 6.11 6.94
C GLY A 311 16.02 6.45 8.38
N ASP A 312 14.98 7.25 8.57
CA ASP A 312 14.46 7.63 9.90
C ASP A 312 13.42 6.63 10.44
N PHE A 313 13.04 5.61 9.66
CA PHE A 313 12.07 4.60 10.06
C PHE A 313 12.77 3.43 10.77
N LYS A 314 12.30 3.11 11.98
CA LYS A 314 12.68 1.90 12.73
C LYS A 314 11.59 0.83 12.54
N PRO A 315 11.86 -0.26 11.80
CA PRO A 315 10.95 -1.40 11.71
C PRO A 315 10.74 -2.12 13.06
N PRO A 316 9.76 -3.03 13.15
CA PRO A 316 9.55 -3.87 14.33
C PRO A 316 10.82 -4.57 14.82
N ASP A 317 10.90 -4.93 16.10
CA ASP A 317 12.09 -5.63 16.60
C ASP A 317 12.21 -7.03 15.98
N ALA A 318 13.44 -7.49 15.73
CA ALA A 318 13.70 -8.71 14.96
C ALA A 318 13.06 -9.96 15.56
N VAL A 319 12.89 -9.98 16.89
CA VAL A 319 12.23 -11.06 17.63
C VAL A 319 10.75 -11.21 17.25
N ASP A 320 10.10 -10.11 16.86
CA ASP A 320 8.68 -10.10 16.51
C ASP A 320 8.44 -10.46 15.03
N VAL A 321 9.48 -10.37 14.18
CA VAL A 321 9.37 -10.57 12.72
C VAL A 321 8.73 -11.90 12.33
N PRO A 322 9.10 -13.07 12.92
CA PRO A 322 8.45 -14.33 12.57
C PRO A 322 6.94 -14.32 12.82
N SER A 323 6.50 -13.83 13.98
CA SER A 323 5.08 -13.74 14.32
C SER A 323 4.35 -12.77 13.42
N LEU A 324 4.94 -11.60 13.14
CA LEU A 324 4.35 -10.61 12.24
C LEU A 324 4.23 -11.13 10.80
N MET A 325 5.15 -11.98 10.36
CA MET A 325 5.07 -12.62 9.04
C MET A 325 4.00 -13.71 8.99
N ASP A 326 3.75 -14.43 10.08
CA ASP A 326 2.63 -15.36 10.20
C ASP A 326 1.29 -14.61 10.15
N ASP A 327 1.15 -13.53 10.93
CA ASP A 327 -0.03 -12.65 10.92
C ASP A 327 -0.25 -12.03 9.53
N PHE A 328 0.82 -11.64 8.85
CA PHE A 328 0.75 -11.10 7.50
C PHE A 328 0.25 -12.13 6.50
N VAL A 329 0.74 -13.37 6.58
CA VAL A 329 0.29 -14.46 5.71
C VAL A 329 -1.15 -14.85 6.02
N GLU A 330 -1.58 -14.84 7.29
CA GLU A 330 -2.98 -15.02 7.64
C GLU A 330 -3.85 -13.92 7.02
N TRP A 331 -3.43 -12.65 7.14
CA TRP A 331 -4.13 -11.52 6.54
C TRP A 331 -4.24 -11.65 5.01
N LEU A 332 -3.17 -12.04 4.30
CA LEU A 332 -3.19 -12.25 2.84
C LEU A 332 -4.25 -13.26 2.39
N ASN A 333 -4.61 -14.21 3.26
CA ASN A 333 -5.52 -15.31 2.92
C ASN A 333 -6.89 -15.19 3.61
N ASN A 334 -7.13 -14.11 4.36
CA ASN A 334 -8.37 -13.87 5.08
C ASN A 334 -9.52 -13.50 4.10
N GLU A 335 -10.71 -14.07 4.32
CA GLU A 335 -11.88 -13.85 3.46
C GLU A 335 -12.27 -12.37 3.30
N ASP A 336 -12.16 -11.56 4.36
CA ASP A 336 -12.48 -10.14 4.30
C ASP A 336 -11.44 -9.35 3.51
N THR A 337 -10.17 -9.75 3.59
CA THR A 337 -9.10 -9.15 2.79
C THR A 337 -9.27 -9.47 1.31
N LEU A 338 -9.71 -10.69 0.99
CA LEU A 338 -9.99 -11.10 -0.39
C LEU A 338 -11.22 -10.39 -1.00
N LYS A 339 -12.06 -9.72 -0.21
CA LYS A 339 -13.16 -8.88 -0.69
C LYS A 339 -12.72 -7.46 -1.08
N LEU A 340 -11.53 -7.04 -0.67
CA LEU A 340 -10.98 -5.74 -1.08
C LEU A 340 -10.81 -5.70 -2.59
N HIS A 341 -10.86 -4.50 -3.17
CA HIS A 341 -10.55 -4.32 -4.58
C HIS A 341 -9.09 -4.77 -4.84
N PRO A 342 -8.78 -5.53 -5.91
CA PRO A 342 -7.44 -6.13 -6.09
C PRO A 342 -6.28 -5.15 -6.05
N VAL A 343 -6.48 -3.92 -6.53
CA VAL A 343 -5.48 -2.84 -6.47
C VAL A 343 -5.22 -2.39 -5.04
N GLU A 344 -6.28 -2.25 -4.23
CA GLU A 344 -6.16 -1.90 -2.82
C GLU A 344 -5.48 -3.04 -2.05
N TYR A 345 -5.92 -4.29 -2.28
CA TYR A 345 -5.31 -5.47 -1.68
C TYR A 345 -3.80 -5.54 -1.97
N ALA A 346 -3.40 -5.39 -3.24
CA ALA A 346 -2.00 -5.41 -3.64
C ALA A 346 -1.18 -4.26 -3.03
N ALA A 347 -1.75 -3.05 -2.97
CA ALA A 347 -1.10 -1.91 -2.35
C ALA A 347 -0.91 -2.10 -0.83
N LEU A 348 -1.92 -2.60 -0.12
CA LEU A 348 -1.83 -2.89 1.31
C LEU A 348 -0.85 -4.04 1.59
N ALA A 349 -0.83 -5.09 0.76
CA ALA A 349 0.13 -6.18 0.88
C ALA A 349 1.58 -5.69 0.71
N HIS A 350 1.81 -4.83 -0.30
CA HIS A 350 3.09 -4.17 -0.49
C HIS A 350 3.49 -3.36 0.75
N TYR A 351 2.62 -2.46 1.21
CA TYR A 351 2.89 -1.58 2.34
C TYR A 351 3.20 -2.38 3.62
N LYS A 352 2.36 -3.38 3.95
CA LYS A 352 2.56 -4.23 5.14
C LYS A 352 3.91 -4.93 5.13
N LEU A 353 4.32 -5.51 3.99
CA LEU A 353 5.62 -6.19 3.91
C LEU A 353 6.80 -5.23 4.06
N VAL A 354 6.72 -4.03 3.48
CA VAL A 354 7.74 -2.98 3.63
C VAL A 354 7.87 -2.52 5.08
N VAL A 355 6.75 -2.38 5.79
CA VAL A 355 6.70 -1.96 7.21
C VAL A 355 7.25 -3.03 8.15
N ILE A 356 6.88 -4.30 7.96
CA ILE A 356 7.44 -5.42 8.73
C ILE A 356 8.96 -5.51 8.51
N HIS A 357 9.40 -5.23 7.29
CA HIS A 357 10.79 -5.22 6.85
C HIS A 357 11.52 -6.52 7.24
N PRO A 358 11.05 -7.70 6.80
CA PRO A 358 11.48 -8.98 7.35
C PRO A 358 12.91 -9.42 6.97
N PHE A 359 13.56 -8.76 6.02
CA PHE A 359 14.88 -9.14 5.50
C PHE A 359 15.94 -8.05 5.75
N TYR A 360 17.23 -8.40 5.67
CA TYR A 360 18.33 -7.44 5.76
C TYR A 360 18.41 -6.49 4.54
N ASP A 361 18.11 -7.01 3.35
CA ASP A 361 17.99 -6.27 2.10
C ASP A 361 16.92 -6.95 1.23
N GLY A 362 16.50 -6.33 0.12
CA GLY A 362 15.58 -6.92 -0.84
C GLY A 362 14.10 -6.75 -0.47
N ASN A 363 13.77 -6.04 0.61
CA ASN A 363 12.40 -5.80 1.07
C ASN A 363 11.54 -5.07 0.03
N GLY A 364 12.02 -3.96 -0.53
CA GLY A 364 11.30 -3.19 -1.55
C GLY A 364 11.06 -4.01 -2.82
N ARG A 365 12.10 -4.69 -3.32
CA ARG A 365 12.04 -5.58 -4.49
C ARG A 365 11.05 -6.72 -4.30
N THR A 366 11.10 -7.39 -3.14
CA THR A 366 10.19 -8.49 -2.80
C THR A 366 8.74 -8.00 -2.66
N SER A 367 8.52 -6.83 -2.07
CA SER A 367 7.20 -6.22 -1.91
C SER A 367 6.56 -5.85 -3.24
N ARG A 368 7.33 -5.30 -4.19
CA ARG A 368 6.85 -5.01 -5.55
C ARG A 368 6.56 -6.27 -6.35
N LEU A 369 7.31 -7.36 -6.13
CA LEU A 369 7.00 -8.67 -6.72
C LEU A 369 5.74 -9.31 -6.13
N LEU A 370 5.55 -9.23 -4.81
CA LEU A 370 4.33 -9.73 -4.15
C LEU A 370 3.09 -8.95 -4.61
N MET A 371 3.19 -7.63 -4.69
CA MET A 371 2.16 -6.76 -5.27
C MET A 371 1.77 -7.22 -6.68
N ASN A 372 2.76 -7.47 -7.54
CA ASN A 372 2.51 -7.94 -8.91
C ASN A 372 1.94 -9.36 -8.95
N LEU A 373 2.36 -10.26 -8.06
CA LEU A 373 1.74 -11.59 -7.97
C LEU A 373 0.24 -11.46 -7.70
N ILE A 374 -0.16 -10.65 -6.72
CA ILE A 374 -1.56 -10.42 -6.36
C ILE A 374 -2.34 -9.82 -7.54
N LEU A 375 -1.82 -8.75 -8.15
CA LEU A 375 -2.47 -8.10 -9.29
C LEU A 375 -2.63 -9.07 -10.48
N MET A 376 -1.58 -9.82 -10.81
CA MET A 376 -1.60 -10.75 -11.94
C MET A 376 -2.49 -11.96 -11.68
N GLN A 377 -2.60 -12.45 -10.44
CA GLN A 377 -3.60 -13.46 -10.06
C GLN A 377 -5.04 -12.95 -10.23
N ALA A 378 -5.26 -11.64 -10.01
CA ALA A 378 -6.53 -10.97 -10.31
C ALA A 378 -6.74 -10.60 -11.80
N GLY A 379 -5.82 -10.99 -12.68
CA GLY A 379 -5.93 -10.80 -14.13
C GLY A 379 -5.35 -9.47 -14.66
N PHE A 380 -4.79 -8.63 -13.80
CA PHE A 380 -4.12 -7.40 -14.22
C PHE A 380 -2.79 -7.70 -14.96
N PRO A 381 -2.35 -6.79 -15.85
CA PRO A 381 -0.98 -6.84 -16.35
C PRO A 381 0.03 -6.56 -15.22
N PRO A 382 1.32 -6.94 -15.40
CA PRO A 382 2.37 -6.55 -14.45
C PRO A 382 2.47 -5.01 -14.39
N VAL A 383 2.45 -4.49 -13.17
CA VAL A 383 2.53 -3.06 -12.87
C VAL A 383 3.97 -2.69 -12.51
N THR A 384 4.44 -1.56 -13.04
CA THR A 384 5.80 -1.07 -12.79
C THR A 384 5.74 0.33 -12.21
N ILE A 385 6.19 0.45 -10.97
CA ILE A 385 6.51 1.74 -10.36
C ILE A 385 7.79 2.22 -11.05
N LYS A 386 7.72 3.38 -11.70
CA LYS A 386 8.84 3.91 -12.47
C LYS A 386 9.85 4.58 -11.54
N VAL A 387 11.12 4.62 -11.97
CA VAL A 387 12.19 5.22 -11.15
C VAL A 387 12.05 6.75 -11.09
N GLU A 388 11.43 7.34 -12.10
CA GLU A 388 11.08 8.75 -12.16
C GLU A 388 10.09 9.13 -11.04
N ASP A 389 9.24 8.18 -10.62
CA ASP A 389 8.25 8.35 -9.55
C ASP A 389 8.83 8.01 -8.16
N ARG A 390 10.14 7.74 -8.04
CA ARG A 390 10.79 7.29 -6.80
C ARG A 390 10.50 8.21 -5.61
N LEU A 391 10.57 9.54 -5.82
CA LEU A 391 10.29 10.50 -4.74
C LEU A 391 8.84 10.37 -4.26
N HIS A 392 7.89 10.38 -5.19
CA HIS A 392 6.47 10.28 -4.88
C HIS A 392 6.09 8.94 -4.23
N TYR A 393 6.73 7.85 -4.66
CA TYR A 393 6.61 6.53 -4.04
C TYR A 393 7.00 6.55 -2.56
N TYR A 394 8.14 7.16 -2.20
CA TYR A 394 8.56 7.26 -0.80
C TYR A 394 7.67 8.23 0.00
N GLU A 395 7.27 9.37 -0.58
CA GLU A 395 6.36 10.32 0.08
C GLU A 395 5.02 9.67 0.46
N THR A 396 4.47 8.82 -0.42
CA THR A 396 3.21 8.11 -0.14
C THR A 396 3.37 7.01 0.92
N LEU A 397 4.54 6.36 1.01
CA LEU A 397 4.87 5.44 2.10
C LEU A 397 5.04 6.16 3.44
N GLU A 398 5.66 7.34 3.46
CA GLU A 398 5.79 8.16 4.66
C GLU A 398 4.41 8.60 5.19
N MET A 399 3.49 8.98 4.30
CA MET A 399 2.11 9.29 4.67
C MET A 399 1.37 8.07 5.24
N ALA A 400 1.62 6.89 4.67
CA ALA A 400 1.07 5.64 5.17
C ALA A 400 1.58 5.34 6.59
N ASN A 401 2.88 5.54 6.84
CA ASN A 401 3.47 5.41 8.19
C ASN A 401 2.88 6.42 9.18
N ALA A 402 2.49 7.62 8.72
CA ALA A 402 1.79 8.62 9.52
C ALA A 402 0.30 8.30 9.75
N GLY A 403 -0.21 7.19 9.18
CA GLY A 403 -1.56 6.67 9.44
C GLY A 403 -2.58 6.86 8.31
N ASP A 404 -2.20 7.46 7.17
CA ASP A 404 -3.08 7.52 5.99
C ASP A 404 -2.49 6.75 4.81
N VAL A 405 -2.99 5.53 4.60
CA VAL A 405 -2.54 4.62 3.52
C VAL A 405 -3.17 4.94 2.16
N ARG A 406 -4.21 5.79 2.10
CA ARG A 406 -4.96 6.06 0.86
C ARG A 406 -4.11 6.70 -0.24
N PRO A 407 -3.20 7.66 0.03
CA PRO A 407 -2.30 8.19 -0.99
C PRO A 407 -1.46 7.10 -1.67
N PHE A 408 -0.98 6.10 -0.90
CA PHE A 408 -0.25 4.97 -1.45
C PHE A 408 -1.13 4.07 -2.33
N ILE A 409 -2.36 3.76 -1.88
CA ILE A 409 -3.32 2.98 -2.68
C ILE A 409 -3.63 3.71 -4.00
N ARG A 410 -3.86 5.02 -3.95
CA ARG A 410 -4.08 5.84 -5.15
C ARG A 410 -2.88 5.79 -6.07
N PHE A 411 -1.67 5.98 -5.55
CA PHE A 411 -0.45 5.90 -6.34
C PHE A 411 -0.33 4.56 -7.10
N ILE A 412 -0.59 3.43 -6.43
CA ILE A 412 -0.59 2.12 -7.09
C ILE A 412 -1.73 2.00 -8.11
N ALA A 413 -2.89 2.60 -7.85
CA ALA A 413 -3.98 2.70 -8.82
C ALA A 413 -3.58 3.50 -10.08
N ASP A 414 -2.86 4.62 -9.95
CA ASP A 414 -2.32 5.38 -11.09
C ASP A 414 -1.36 4.52 -11.91
N CYS A 415 -0.42 3.84 -11.24
CA CYS A 415 0.52 2.94 -11.91
C CYS A 415 -0.22 1.80 -12.64
N THR A 416 -1.27 1.26 -12.04
CA THR A 416 -2.09 0.19 -12.62
C THR A 416 -2.85 0.65 -13.85
N GLU A 417 -3.49 1.82 -13.76
CA GLU A 417 -4.21 2.43 -14.87
C GLU A 417 -3.27 2.73 -16.05
N HIS A 418 -2.12 3.34 -15.79
CA HIS A 418 -1.10 3.59 -16.82
C HIS A 418 -0.59 2.29 -17.47
N ALA A 419 -0.43 1.21 -16.70
CA ALA A 419 -0.06 -0.08 -17.25
C ALA A 419 -1.15 -0.61 -18.19
N LEU A 420 -2.42 -0.62 -17.76
CA LEU A 420 -3.55 -1.03 -18.59
C LEU A 420 -3.62 -0.23 -19.89
N ASP A 421 -3.52 1.10 -19.80
CA ASP A 421 -3.54 1.99 -20.97
C ASP A 421 -2.42 1.64 -21.95
N HIS A 422 -1.19 1.45 -21.46
CA HIS A 422 -0.06 1.06 -22.29
C HIS A 422 -0.28 -0.28 -23.02
N PHE A 423 -0.78 -1.30 -22.31
CA PHE A 423 -1.06 -2.60 -22.88
C PHE A 423 -2.19 -2.57 -23.91
N ILE A 424 -3.29 -1.88 -23.61
CA ILE A 424 -4.45 -1.73 -24.50
C ILE A 424 -4.05 -0.96 -25.76
N LEU A 425 -3.33 0.16 -25.63
CA LEU A 425 -2.84 0.97 -26.74
C LEU A 425 -1.92 0.17 -27.67
N THR A 426 -0.96 -0.54 -27.09
CA THR A 426 0.04 -1.31 -27.85
C THR A 426 -0.59 -2.50 -28.58
N ALA A 427 -1.56 -3.19 -27.95
CA ALA A 427 -2.23 -4.33 -28.55
C ALA A 427 -3.31 -3.94 -29.58
N SER A 428 -3.94 -2.77 -29.41
CA SER A 428 -5.01 -2.29 -30.29
C SER A 428 -4.50 -1.57 -31.54
N GLY A 429 -3.20 -1.22 -31.58
CA GLY A 429 -2.50 -0.64 -32.74
C GLY A 429 -3.25 0.51 -33.41
N SER A 430 -2.95 1.77 -33.05
CA SER A 430 -3.41 3.00 -33.74
C SER A 430 -4.64 2.86 -34.67
N SER A 431 -5.81 3.29 -34.18
CA SER A 431 -7.06 3.55 -34.94
C SER A 431 -8.02 2.37 -35.17
N ALA A 432 -8.80 2.01 -34.12
CA ALA A 432 -10.23 1.70 -34.25
C ALA A 432 -10.91 1.67 -32.86
N LEU A 433 -10.33 0.92 -31.92
CA LEU A 433 -10.85 0.79 -30.55
C LEU A 433 -10.75 2.13 -29.77
N PHE A 434 -9.63 2.84 -29.95
CA PHE A 434 -9.38 4.14 -29.33
C PHE A 434 -10.36 5.24 -29.78
N LYS A 435 -10.90 5.16 -31.00
CA LYS A 435 -11.95 6.06 -31.49
C LYS A 435 -13.30 5.80 -30.81
N GLN A 436 -13.60 4.56 -30.44
CA GLN A 436 -14.79 4.25 -29.63
C GLN A 436 -14.60 4.65 -28.16
N LEU A 437 -13.39 4.51 -27.62
CA LEU A 437 -13.03 4.95 -26.26
C LEU A 437 -13.12 6.48 -26.12
N ASN A 438 -12.56 7.26 -27.03
CA ASN A 438 -12.65 8.72 -26.98
C ASN A 438 -14.09 9.25 -27.05
N VAL A 439 -15.00 8.61 -27.80
CA VAL A 439 -16.40 9.07 -27.89
C VAL A 439 -17.18 8.77 -26.60
N THR A 440 -16.88 7.65 -25.94
CA THR A 440 -17.53 7.31 -24.65
C THR A 440 -16.90 8.07 -23.48
N GLU A 441 -15.59 8.30 -23.49
CA GLU A 441 -14.89 9.08 -22.47
C GLU A 441 -15.10 10.60 -22.63
N GLN A 442 -15.21 11.16 -23.84
CA GLN A 442 -15.59 12.57 -24.03
C GLN A 442 -17.01 12.84 -23.52
N ASN A 443 -17.93 11.89 -23.63
CA ASN A 443 -19.27 12.01 -23.04
C ASN A 443 -19.26 11.90 -21.51
N VAL A 444 -18.23 11.29 -20.91
CA VAL A 444 -18.05 11.19 -19.45
C VAL A 444 -17.21 12.35 -18.89
N ILE A 445 -16.36 12.98 -19.70
CA ILE A 445 -15.62 14.19 -19.33
C ILE A 445 -16.46 15.45 -19.57
N SER A 446 -17.41 15.41 -20.53
CA SER A 446 -18.40 16.47 -20.77
C SER A 446 -19.45 16.61 -19.67
N SER A 447 -19.52 15.69 -18.69
CA SER A 447 -20.35 15.88 -17.49
C SER A 447 -19.60 16.66 -16.39
N LYS A 448 -18.49 17.34 -16.70
CA LYS A 448 -17.77 18.24 -15.79
C LYS A 448 -18.39 19.65 -15.65
N ASP A 449 -19.55 19.92 -16.27
CA ASP A 449 -20.24 21.21 -16.14
C ASP A 449 -21.56 21.15 -15.34
N GLU A 450 -21.88 20.02 -14.68
CA GLU A 450 -23.00 19.95 -13.73
C GLU A 450 -22.62 19.16 -12.48
N LEU A 451 -21.97 19.85 -11.53
CA LEU A 451 -22.17 19.75 -10.07
C LEU A 451 -21.22 20.71 -9.34
#